data_AF-A0A9D6R3X1-F1
#
_entry.id   AF-A0A9D6R3X1-F1
#
_cell.length_a   1.000
_cell.length_b   1.000
_cell.length_c   1.000
_cell.angle_alpha   90.00
_cell.angle_beta   90.00
_cell.angle_gamma   90.00
#
_symmetry.space_group_name_H-M   'P 1'
#
loop_
_entity.id
_entity.type
_entity.pdbx_description
1 polymer ?
#
loop_
_entity_poly.entity_id
_entity_poly.type
_entity_poly.pdbx_seq_one_letter_code
_entity_poly.pdbx_strand_id
1 'polypeptide(L)'
;MTAFVTFIKTYAVWIYILSGIGFLVALKMLFDARQLARTTLFSLDQERAGEQYYRGIALIIILILLICAVSGINLFISPALPAPEPPIVRVASPTFVITIPINTQVAPTIPSVATKPLETISISNPSPVATRTPTKPPAPTAPTATVFILPAPLVKGPIPNGGAWTGENQANNNLVFRWEWICDQCVLGPNDVFFLLVSWTNKNTGASDNLGGTTRESFLSLGTMVRGSNKEVWHQAKEDSYAWYVQVRRGDQALTPQSETWKFFWH
;
A
#
# COMPACT_ATOMS: atom_id res chain seq x y z
N MET A 1 -15.52 -4.42 -41.88
CA MET A 1 -16.54 -3.65 -41.15
C MET A 1 -17.61 -4.54 -40.52
N THR A 2 -18.10 -5.57 -41.23
CA THR A 2 -19.10 -6.53 -40.71
C THR A 2 -18.66 -7.25 -39.43
N ALA A 3 -17.41 -7.74 -39.36
CA ALA A 3 -16.89 -8.45 -38.19
C ALA A 3 -16.98 -7.66 -36.87
N PHE A 4 -16.78 -6.34 -36.93
CA PHE A 4 -16.88 -5.46 -35.76
C PHE A 4 -18.33 -5.34 -35.26
N VAL A 5 -19.30 -5.24 -36.18
CA VAL A 5 -20.73 -5.20 -35.82
C VAL A 5 -21.18 -6.55 -35.26
N THR A 6 -20.69 -7.67 -35.82
CA THR A 6 -20.97 -9.00 -35.29
C THR A 6 -20.42 -9.17 -33.88
N PHE A 7 -19.20 -8.68 -33.61
CA PHE A 7 -18.62 -8.67 -32.26
C PHE A 7 -19.48 -7.87 -31.28
N ILE A 8 -19.85 -6.64 -31.64
CA ILE A 8 -20.72 -5.80 -30.79
C ILE A 8 -22.04 -6.50 -30.50
N LYS A 9 -22.66 -7.14 -31.50
CA LYS A 9 -23.92 -7.86 -31.33
C LYS A 9 -23.78 -9.03 -30.35
N THR A 10 -22.70 -9.80 -30.43
CA THR A 10 -22.41 -10.92 -29.52
C THR A 10 -22.19 -10.45 -28.08
N TYR A 11 -21.49 -9.33 -27.89
CA TYR A 11 -21.14 -8.82 -26.56
C TYR A 11 -22.09 -7.75 -26.02
N ALA A 12 -23.12 -7.35 -26.77
CA ALA A 12 -24.03 -6.28 -26.37
C ALA A 12 -24.64 -6.53 -24.98
N VAL A 13 -25.10 -7.75 -24.71
CA VAL A 13 -25.67 -8.13 -23.40
C VAL A 13 -24.67 -7.92 -22.27
N TRP A 14 -23.41 -8.34 -22.46
CA TRP A 14 -22.36 -8.17 -21.46
C TRP A 14 -22.02 -6.69 -21.24
N ILE A 15 -21.98 -5.89 -22.30
CA ILE A 15 -21.74 -4.45 -22.22
C ILE A 15 -22.87 -3.76 -21.45
N TYR A 16 -24.13 -4.15 -21.66
CA TYR A 16 -25.27 -3.62 -20.91
C TYR A 16 -25.21 -3.98 -19.43
N ILE A 17 -24.85 -5.23 -19.09
CA ILE A 17 -24.67 -5.64 -17.69
C ILE A 17 -23.55 -4.82 -17.03
N LEU A 18 -22.38 -4.73 -17.68
CA LEU A 18 -21.24 -3.98 -17.16
C LEU A 18 -21.58 -2.49 -16.98
N SER A 19 -22.29 -1.90 -17.95
CA SER A 19 -22.71 -0.50 -17.89
C SER A 19 -23.75 -0.27 -16.79
N GLY A 20 -24.67 -1.21 -16.57
CA GLY A 20 -25.65 -1.16 -15.49
C GLY A 20 -24.99 -1.21 -14.11
N ILE A 21 -24.01 -2.10 -13.91
CA ILE A 21 -23.23 -2.18 -12.67
C ILE A 21 -22.44 -0.89 -12.46
N GLY A 22 -21.74 -0.41 -13.50
CA GLY A 22 -21.02 0.85 -13.45
C GLY A 22 -21.93 2.03 -13.09
N PHE A 23 -23.14 2.05 -13.62
CA PHE A 23 -24.13 3.09 -13.33
C PHE A 23 -24.56 3.06 -11.87
N LEU A 24 -24.82 1.88 -11.30
CA LEU A 24 -25.16 1.73 -9.87
C LEU A 24 -24.02 2.18 -8.95
N VAL A 25 -22.77 1.85 -9.30
CA VAL A 25 -21.58 2.30 -8.54
C VAL A 25 -21.46 3.82 -8.59
N ALA A 26 -21.61 4.43 -9.77
CA ALA A 26 -21.56 5.88 -9.92
C ALA A 26 -22.70 6.59 -9.17
N LEU A 27 -23.90 6.00 -9.17
CA LEU A 27 -25.04 6.49 -8.40
C LEU A 27 -24.76 6.47 -6.89
N LYS A 28 -24.16 5.37 -6.39
CA LYS A 28 -23.74 5.27 -5.00
C LYS A 28 -22.73 6.36 -4.63
N MET A 29 -21.70 6.58 -5.45
CA MET A 29 -20.73 7.65 -5.22
C MET A 29 -21.40 9.03 -5.18
N LEU A 30 -22.41 9.27 -6.03
CA LEU A 30 -23.15 10.52 -6.06
C LEU A 30 -23.97 10.74 -4.77
N PHE A 31 -24.58 9.68 -4.23
CA PHE A 31 -25.30 9.74 -2.97
C PHE A 31 -24.36 9.97 -1.79
N ASP A 32 -23.25 9.25 -1.75
CA ASP A 32 -22.23 9.40 -0.70
C ASP A 32 -21.67 10.85 -0.71
N ALA A 33 -21.36 11.40 -1.89
CA ALA A 33 -20.91 12.79 -2.04
C ALA A 33 -21.97 13.82 -1.60
N ARG A 34 -23.26 13.57 -1.91
CA ARG A 34 -24.37 14.42 -1.45
C ARG A 34 -24.56 14.38 0.06
N GLN A 35 -24.37 13.21 0.67
CA GLN A 35 -24.47 13.07 2.12
C GLN A 35 -23.33 13.82 2.81
N LEU A 36 -22.10 13.66 2.31
CA LEU A 36 -20.93 14.40 2.79
C LEU A 36 -21.15 15.91 2.71
N ALA A 37 -21.60 16.43 1.57
CA ALA A 37 -21.86 17.85 1.36
C ALA A 37 -22.88 18.45 2.34
N ARG A 38 -23.82 17.66 2.86
CA ARG A 38 -24.80 18.12 3.87
C ARG A 38 -24.24 18.17 5.29
N THR A 39 -23.19 17.39 5.57
CA THR A 39 -22.63 17.24 6.93
C THR A 39 -21.40 18.11 7.18
N THR A 40 -20.80 18.70 6.15
CA THR A 40 -19.59 19.53 6.27
C THR A 40 -19.93 20.99 6.55
N LEU A 41 -19.40 21.54 7.64
CA LEU A 41 -19.55 22.97 7.99
C LEU A 41 -18.40 23.84 7.47
N PHE A 42 -17.29 23.22 7.04
CA PHE A 42 -16.12 23.93 6.54
C PHE A 42 -16.13 24.00 5.01
N SER A 43 -15.89 25.20 4.47
CA SER A 43 -15.79 25.45 3.03
C SER A 43 -14.73 24.57 2.34
N LEU A 44 -13.63 24.28 3.04
CA LEU A 44 -12.54 23.46 2.51
C LEU A 44 -12.96 22.00 2.29
N ASP A 45 -13.79 21.45 3.17
CA ASP A 45 -14.37 20.11 3.00
C ASP A 45 -15.43 20.10 1.88
N GLN A 46 -16.12 21.23 1.69
CA GLN A 46 -17.11 21.40 0.64
C GLN A 46 -16.48 21.39 -0.76
N GLU A 47 -15.29 22.00 -0.92
CA GLU A 47 -14.54 21.97 -2.19
C GLU A 47 -14.11 20.54 -2.55
N ARG A 48 -13.61 19.79 -1.56
CA ARG A 48 -13.24 18.37 -1.76
C ARG A 48 -14.44 17.49 -2.08
N ALA A 49 -15.59 17.72 -1.44
CA ALA A 49 -16.83 17.02 -1.75
C ALA A 49 -17.33 17.36 -3.16
N GLY A 50 -17.13 18.61 -3.60
CA GLY A 50 -17.44 19.07 -4.95
C GLY A 50 -16.64 18.31 -6.01
N GLU A 51 -15.33 18.12 -5.82
CA GLU A 51 -14.52 17.38 -6.78
C GLU A 51 -15.00 15.93 -6.96
N GLN A 52 -15.36 15.26 -5.85
CA GLN A 52 -15.91 13.90 -5.90
C GLN A 52 -17.26 13.85 -6.63
N TYR A 53 -18.11 14.86 -6.42
CA TYR A 53 -19.39 14.99 -7.12
C TYR A 53 -19.21 15.12 -8.64
N TYR A 54 -18.28 15.96 -9.09
CA TYR A 54 -17.99 16.12 -10.52
C TYR A 54 -17.45 14.85 -11.16
N ARG A 55 -16.56 14.12 -10.47
CA ARG A 55 -16.07 12.81 -10.95
C ARG A 55 -17.21 11.79 -11.09
N GLY A 56 -18.12 11.75 -10.12
CA GLY A 56 -19.31 10.89 -10.18
C GLY A 56 -20.22 11.21 -11.37
N ILE A 57 -20.51 12.50 -11.60
CA ILE A 57 -21.31 12.96 -12.75
C ILE A 57 -20.62 12.62 -14.07
N ALA A 58 -19.31 12.88 -14.19
CA ALA A 58 -18.56 12.58 -15.41
C ALA A 58 -18.65 11.08 -15.76
N LEU A 59 -18.52 10.20 -14.77
CA LEU A 59 -18.70 8.75 -14.96
C LEU A 59 -20.11 8.40 -15.43
N ILE A 60 -21.15 8.99 -14.83
CA ILE A 60 -22.55 8.77 -15.24
C ILE A 60 -22.75 9.18 -16.70
N ILE A 61 -22.25 10.35 -17.11
CA ILE A 61 -22.36 10.84 -18.48
C ILE A 61 -21.66 9.89 -19.46
N ILE A 62 -20.44 9.45 -19.15
CA ILE A 62 -19.68 8.52 -19.98
C ILE A 62 -20.44 7.19 -20.15
N LEU A 63 -21.00 6.65 -19.06
CA LEU A 63 -21.78 5.41 -19.09
C LEU A 63 -23.07 5.57 -19.91
N ILE A 64 -23.77 6.69 -19.78
CA ILE A 64 -24.96 6.98 -20.59
C ILE A 64 -24.60 7.07 -22.08
N LEU A 65 -23.51 7.78 -22.42
CA LEU A 65 -23.03 7.87 -23.79
C LEU A 65 -22.66 6.50 -24.36
N LEU A 66 -22.03 5.63 -23.55
CA LEU A 66 -21.71 4.26 -23.94
C LEU A 66 -22.98 3.45 -24.22
N ILE A 67 -23.99 3.50 -23.34
CA ILE A 67 -25.27 2.82 -23.53
C ILE A 67 -25.99 3.34 -24.79
N CYS A 68 -26.01 4.66 -24.98
CA CYS A 68 -26.60 5.28 -26.17
C CYS A 68 -25.87 4.88 -27.45
N ALA A 69 -24.54 4.83 -27.45
CA ALA A 69 -23.75 4.41 -28.60
C ALA A 69 -24.04 2.95 -28.98
N VAL A 70 -24.02 2.03 -28.01
CA VAL A 70 -24.32 0.61 -28.25
C VAL A 70 -25.75 0.42 -28.75
N SER A 71 -26.71 1.12 -28.14
CA SER A 71 -28.12 1.06 -28.53
C SER A 71 -28.36 1.66 -29.92
N GLY A 72 -27.69 2.76 -30.24
CA GLY A 72 -27.73 3.37 -31.57
C GLY A 72 -27.17 2.44 -32.64
N ILE A 73 -26.04 1.79 -32.39
CA ILE A 73 -25.49 0.79 -33.31
C ILE A 73 -26.48 -0.36 -33.53
N ASN A 74 -27.11 -0.86 -32.46
CA ASN A 74 -28.05 -1.97 -32.57
C ASN A 74 -29.34 -1.58 -33.32
N LEU A 75 -29.87 -0.37 -33.08
CA LEU A 75 -31.11 0.10 -33.69
C LEU A 75 -30.93 0.56 -35.14
N PHE A 76 -29.84 1.23 -35.48
CA PHE A 76 -29.65 1.81 -36.81
C PHE A 76 -28.78 0.95 -37.73
N ILE A 77 -27.74 0.28 -37.20
CA ILE A 77 -26.78 -0.47 -38.03
C ILE A 77 -27.21 -1.92 -38.18
N SER A 78 -27.75 -2.56 -37.13
CA SER A 78 -28.17 -3.96 -37.23
C SER A 78 -29.24 -4.24 -38.31
N PRO A 79 -30.29 -3.41 -38.51
CA PRO A 79 -31.28 -3.68 -39.55
C PRO A 79 -30.78 -3.36 -40.96
N ALA A 80 -29.74 -2.55 -41.11
CA ALA A 80 -29.14 -2.22 -42.40
C ALA A 80 -28.23 -3.35 -42.94
N LEU A 81 -27.88 -4.32 -42.10
CA LEU A 81 -27.10 -5.48 -42.52
C LEU A 81 -28.01 -6.51 -43.21
N PRO A 82 -27.63 -7.00 -44.41
CA PRO A 82 -28.37 -8.08 -45.04
C PRO A 82 -28.43 -9.28 -44.10
N ALA A 83 -29.60 -9.95 -44.07
CA ALA A 83 -29.79 -11.13 -43.25
C ALA A 83 -28.67 -12.14 -43.53
N PRO A 84 -28.04 -12.74 -42.50
CA PRO A 84 -27.05 -13.78 -42.72
C PRO A 84 -27.66 -14.85 -43.62
N GLU A 85 -26.98 -15.20 -44.71
CA GLU A 85 -27.40 -16.34 -45.53
C GLU A 85 -27.56 -17.55 -44.58
N PRO A 86 -28.68 -18.29 -44.70
CA PRO A 86 -28.89 -19.46 -43.86
C PRO A 86 -27.66 -20.36 -43.99
N PRO A 87 -27.07 -20.82 -42.86
CA PRO A 87 -25.91 -21.67 -42.93
C PRO A 87 -26.28 -22.84 -43.83
N ILE A 88 -25.53 -23.05 -44.92
CA ILE A 88 -25.70 -24.20 -45.79
C ILE A 88 -25.54 -25.40 -44.88
N VAL A 89 -26.66 -26.03 -44.52
CA VAL A 89 -26.69 -27.26 -43.76
C VAL A 89 -26.03 -28.27 -44.68
N ARG A 90 -24.71 -28.43 -44.53
CA ARG A 90 -24.01 -29.54 -45.12
C ARG A 90 -24.60 -30.76 -44.43
N VAL A 91 -25.55 -31.40 -45.11
CA VAL A 91 -26.06 -32.72 -44.73
C VAL A 91 -24.82 -33.56 -44.51
N ALA A 92 -24.59 -33.96 -43.26
CA ALA A 92 -23.45 -34.79 -42.92
C ALA A 92 -23.58 -36.08 -43.74
N SER A 93 -22.78 -36.20 -44.79
CA SER A 93 -22.57 -37.49 -45.44
C SER A 93 -22.05 -38.42 -44.33
N PRO A 94 -22.66 -39.59 -44.10
CA PRO A 94 -22.27 -40.47 -43.01
C PRO A 94 -20.83 -40.93 -43.24
N THR A 95 -19.88 -40.26 -42.59
CA THR A 95 -18.49 -40.71 -42.53
C THR A 95 -18.48 -41.91 -41.59
N PHE A 96 -18.34 -43.11 -42.15
CA PHE A 96 -18.04 -44.32 -41.39
C PHE A 96 -16.76 -44.09 -40.59
N VAL A 97 -16.91 -44.01 -39.26
CA VAL A 97 -15.78 -43.97 -38.34
C VAL A 97 -15.24 -45.38 -38.20
N ILE A 98 -14.14 -45.68 -38.89
CA ILE A 98 -13.35 -46.88 -38.61
C ILE A 98 -12.59 -46.61 -37.31
N THR A 99 -13.06 -47.18 -36.20
CA THR A 99 -12.37 -47.16 -34.91
C THR A 99 -11.12 -48.04 -35.00
N ILE A 100 -9.97 -47.43 -35.21
CA ILE A 100 -8.67 -48.10 -35.03
C ILE A 100 -8.33 -48.00 -33.55
N PRO A 101 -8.10 -49.12 -32.83
CA PRO A 101 -7.69 -49.07 -31.43
C PRO A 101 -6.29 -48.43 -31.34
N ILE A 102 -6.23 -47.20 -30.84
CA ILE A 102 -4.96 -46.56 -30.46
C ILE A 102 -4.48 -47.22 -29.17
N ASN A 103 -3.35 -47.89 -29.26
CA ASN A 103 -2.64 -48.48 -28.14
C ASN A 103 -2.08 -47.34 -27.28
N THR A 104 -2.69 -47.11 -26.12
CA THR A 104 -2.30 -46.09 -25.15
C THR A 104 -0.94 -46.45 -24.56
N GLN A 105 0.14 -45.87 -25.10
CA GLN A 105 1.46 -45.97 -24.51
C GLN A 105 1.53 -45.05 -23.27
N VAL A 106 1.56 -45.68 -22.10
CA VAL A 106 1.68 -45.01 -20.79
C VAL A 106 3.02 -44.29 -20.72
N ALA A 107 2.98 -42.97 -20.49
CA ALA A 107 4.17 -42.16 -20.28
C ALA A 107 4.77 -42.41 -18.88
N PRO A 108 6.10 -42.50 -18.74
CA PRO A 108 6.76 -42.71 -17.45
C PRO A 108 6.67 -41.48 -16.56
N THR A 109 6.22 -41.68 -15.33
CA THR A 109 6.23 -40.72 -14.22
C THR A 109 7.66 -40.34 -13.86
N ILE A 110 8.01 -39.06 -13.97
CA ILE A 110 9.30 -38.53 -13.52
C ILE A 110 9.21 -38.26 -12.01
N PRO A 111 10.17 -38.73 -11.19
CA PRO A 111 10.17 -38.49 -9.75
C PRO A 111 10.44 -37.02 -9.39
N SER A 112 9.65 -36.53 -8.43
CA SER A 112 9.79 -35.23 -7.78
C SER A 112 11.14 -35.14 -7.05
N VAL A 113 11.97 -34.19 -7.45
CA VAL A 113 13.21 -33.86 -6.74
C VAL A 113 12.87 -32.97 -5.55
N ALA A 114 13.03 -33.56 -4.37
CA ALA A 114 13.08 -32.87 -3.09
C ALA A 114 14.42 -32.13 -2.90
N THR A 115 14.52 -31.38 -1.80
CA THR A 115 15.70 -30.73 -1.19
C THR A 115 16.01 -29.32 -1.75
N LYS A 116 16.24 -28.26 -0.95
CA LYS A 116 17.01 -28.22 0.30
C LYS A 116 16.73 -26.93 1.12
N PRO A 117 16.86 -26.95 2.47
CA PRO A 117 16.74 -25.75 3.30
C PRO A 117 18.07 -25.00 3.52
N LEU A 118 17.93 -23.69 3.71
CA LEU A 118 18.67 -22.78 4.62
C LEU A 118 20.16 -22.51 4.38
N GLU A 119 20.50 -21.23 4.17
CA GLU A 119 21.78 -20.65 4.61
C GLU A 119 21.51 -19.34 5.38
N THR A 120 21.96 -19.33 6.64
CA THR A 120 22.03 -18.17 7.52
C THR A 120 23.44 -17.59 7.39
N ILE A 121 23.56 -16.36 6.86
CA ILE A 121 24.84 -15.66 6.79
C ILE A 121 24.99 -14.81 8.05
N SER A 122 25.98 -15.19 8.88
CA SER A 122 26.46 -14.42 10.03
C SER A 122 27.57 -13.49 9.57
N ILE A 123 27.35 -12.17 9.66
CA ILE A 123 28.40 -11.16 9.36
C ILE A 123 28.89 -10.58 10.68
N SER A 124 30.14 -10.88 11.01
CA SER A 124 30.89 -10.34 12.14
C SER A 124 31.36 -8.91 11.88
N ASN A 125 31.10 -8.02 12.84
CA ASN A 125 31.51 -6.62 12.85
C ASN A 125 32.98 -6.46 13.30
N PRO A 126 33.87 -5.77 12.56
CA PRO A 126 35.19 -5.41 13.08
C PRO A 126 35.14 -4.09 13.88
N SER A 127 35.58 -4.18 15.14
CA SER A 127 35.77 -3.05 16.06
C SER A 127 37.00 -2.22 15.69
N PRO A 128 36.91 -0.88 15.55
CA PRO A 128 38.09 -0.03 15.43
C PRO A 128 38.73 0.29 16.78
N VAL A 129 40.06 0.34 16.74
CA VAL A 129 41.04 0.48 17.80
C VAL A 129 41.05 1.91 18.38
N ALA A 130 41.10 2.04 19.70
CA ALA A 130 41.23 3.31 20.41
C ALA A 130 42.68 3.80 20.44
N THR A 131 42.93 4.98 19.87
CA THR A 131 44.18 5.75 20.02
C THR A 131 44.21 6.43 21.38
N ARG A 132 45.26 6.16 22.17
CA ARG A 132 45.49 6.79 23.50
C ARG A 132 46.18 8.15 23.34
N THR A 133 45.57 9.19 23.90
CA THR A 133 46.17 10.53 24.06
C THR A 133 46.58 10.72 25.52
N PRO A 134 47.76 11.31 25.83
CA PRO A 134 48.30 11.39 27.18
C PRO A 134 47.52 12.32 28.13
N THR A 135 47.45 11.86 29.38
CA THR A 135 46.66 12.34 30.52
C THR A 135 47.19 13.65 31.12
N LYS A 136 46.28 14.63 31.29
CA LYS A 136 46.48 15.84 32.11
C LYS A 136 46.15 15.54 33.59
N PRO A 137 46.86 16.12 34.58
CA PRO A 137 46.62 15.88 36.01
C PRO A 137 45.16 16.15 36.44
N PRO A 138 44.62 15.36 37.40
CA PRO A 138 43.21 15.39 37.74
C PRO A 138 42.81 16.70 38.42
N ALA A 139 41.82 17.36 37.83
CA ALA A 139 41.06 18.42 38.50
C ALA A 139 40.15 17.80 39.59
N PRO A 140 39.77 18.58 40.62
CA PRO A 140 38.94 18.10 41.73
C PRO A 140 37.69 17.40 41.20
N THR A 141 37.47 16.16 41.65
CA THR A 141 36.33 15.32 41.28
C THR A 141 35.04 16.04 41.64
N ALA A 142 34.43 16.71 40.66
CA ALA A 142 33.03 17.08 40.73
C ALA A 142 32.21 15.80 40.97
N PRO A 143 31.16 15.85 41.81
CA PRO A 143 30.32 14.68 42.05
C PRO A 143 29.92 14.10 40.70
N THR A 144 30.35 12.86 40.44
CA THR A 144 30.02 12.13 39.23
C THR A 144 28.50 12.02 39.22
N ALA A 145 27.85 12.86 38.39
CA ALA A 145 26.45 12.70 38.09
C ALA A 145 26.31 11.27 37.62
N THR A 146 25.65 10.44 38.42
CA THR A 146 25.37 9.05 38.08
C THR A 146 24.48 9.13 36.85
N VAL A 147 25.08 9.01 35.67
CA VAL A 147 24.34 8.90 34.42
C VAL A 147 23.56 7.60 34.57
N PHE A 148 22.26 7.75 34.81
CA PHE A 148 21.35 6.63 34.88
C PHE A 148 21.29 6.06 33.46
N ILE A 149 22.10 5.03 33.18
CA ILE A 149 22.05 4.30 31.93
C ILE A 149 20.82 3.41 32.05
N LEU A 150 19.67 3.95 31.62
CA LEU A 150 18.45 3.17 31.49
C LEU A 150 18.74 2.05 30.47
N PRO A 151 18.33 0.80 30.76
CA PRO A 151 18.46 -0.27 29.80
C PRO A 151 17.76 0.14 28.51
N ALA A 152 18.41 -0.10 27.37
CA ALA A 152 17.82 0.17 26.07
C ALA A 152 16.46 -0.55 26.00
N PRO A 153 15.38 0.16 25.62
CA PRO A 153 14.05 -0.45 25.61
C PRO A 153 14.03 -1.66 24.68
N LEU A 154 13.36 -2.73 25.12
CA LEU A 154 13.09 -3.87 24.27
C LEU A 154 12.03 -3.47 23.24
N VAL A 155 12.46 -3.11 22.03
CA VAL A 155 11.54 -2.67 20.98
C VAL A 155 11.09 -3.86 20.15
N LYS A 156 9.82 -4.24 20.30
CA LYS A 156 9.13 -5.07 19.32
C LYS A 156 8.86 -4.19 18.10
N GLY A 157 9.42 -4.57 16.95
CA GLY A 157 9.25 -3.85 15.69
C GLY A 157 7.78 -3.65 15.32
N PRO A 158 7.48 -2.70 14.41
CA PRO A 158 6.12 -2.45 13.99
C PRO A 158 5.51 -3.73 13.42
N ILE A 159 4.38 -4.16 13.97
CA ILE A 159 3.56 -5.21 13.38
C ILE A 159 2.68 -4.49 12.33
N PRO A 160 2.92 -4.64 11.01
CA PRO A 160 1.94 -4.19 10.05
C PRO A 160 0.64 -4.91 10.37
N ASN A 161 -0.47 -4.17 10.45
CA ASN A 161 -1.80 -4.79 10.56
C ASN A 161 -1.87 -5.87 9.48
N GLY A 162 -1.86 -7.15 9.88
CA GLY A 162 -1.65 -8.32 9.02
C GLY A 162 -2.77 -8.59 8.02
N GLY A 163 -3.13 -7.61 7.22
CA GLY A 163 -3.99 -7.75 6.06
C GLY A 163 -3.13 -7.99 4.83
N ALA A 164 -3.41 -9.08 4.11
CA ALA A 164 -2.87 -9.30 2.78
C ALA A 164 -3.15 -8.07 1.90
N TRP A 165 -2.09 -7.49 1.33
CA TRP A 165 -2.16 -6.35 0.42
C TRP A 165 -2.83 -6.76 -0.89
N THR A 166 -4.14 -6.59 -1.00
CA THR A 166 -4.88 -6.78 -2.24
C THR A 166 -5.61 -5.49 -2.61
N GLY A 167 -4.98 -4.63 -3.41
CA GLY A 167 -5.66 -3.54 -4.12
C GLY A 167 -5.03 -2.17 -4.01
N GLU A 168 -4.85 -1.54 -5.17
CA GLU A 168 -4.28 -0.22 -5.44
C GLU A 168 -5.04 0.96 -4.80
N ASN A 169 -6.19 0.69 -4.16
CA ASN A 169 -7.10 1.71 -3.61
C ASN A 169 -7.04 1.87 -2.08
N GLN A 170 -6.11 1.22 -1.37
CA GLN A 170 -5.86 1.46 0.06
C GLN A 170 -4.62 2.31 0.36
N ALA A 171 -4.12 3.05 -0.64
CA ALA A 171 -2.93 3.90 -0.55
C ALA A 171 -3.01 5.06 0.48
N ASN A 172 -4.10 5.21 1.24
CA ASN A 172 -4.32 6.36 2.12
C ASN A 172 -4.57 6.07 3.60
N ASN A 173 -4.66 4.81 4.03
CA ASN A 173 -5.06 4.55 5.41
C ASN A 173 -3.89 4.06 6.27
N ASN A 174 -3.18 5.06 6.80
CA ASN A 174 -2.35 5.02 8.00
C ASN A 174 -1.37 3.84 8.08
N LEU A 175 -0.12 4.09 7.65
CA LEU A 175 1.01 3.43 8.29
C LEU A 175 1.02 3.84 9.77
N VAL A 176 0.49 2.96 10.60
CA VAL A 176 0.54 3.11 12.06
C VAL A 176 1.83 2.46 12.53
N PHE A 177 2.81 3.27 12.91
CA PHE A 177 3.96 2.78 13.62
C PHE A 177 3.54 2.57 15.07
N ARG A 178 3.25 1.33 15.43
CA ARG A 178 3.11 0.97 16.83
C ARG A 178 4.49 0.56 17.32
N TRP A 179 5.08 1.39 18.16
CA TRP A 179 6.13 0.93 19.06
C TRP A 179 5.49 0.69 20.41
N GLU A 180 6.04 -0.27 21.14
CA GLU A 180 5.72 -0.46 22.54
C GLU A 180 7.00 -0.17 23.31
N TRP A 181 6.99 0.91 24.08
CA TRP A 181 8.12 1.25 24.92
C TRP A 181 7.96 0.55 26.26
N ILE A 182 8.59 -0.61 26.39
CA ILE A 182 8.66 -1.36 27.65
C ILE A 182 9.95 -0.92 28.34
N CYS A 183 9.83 -0.06 29.34
CA CYS A 183 10.94 0.25 30.23
C CYS A 183 10.54 -0.03 31.67
N ASP A 184 10.90 -1.22 32.16
CA ASP A 184 10.58 -1.70 33.51
C ASP A 184 11.29 -0.89 34.62
N GLN A 185 12.23 -0.02 34.25
CA GLN A 185 13.04 0.78 35.17
C GLN A 185 12.86 2.29 34.99
N CYS A 186 12.00 2.72 34.07
CA CYS A 186 11.81 4.14 33.81
C CYS A 186 10.63 4.69 34.61
N VAL A 187 10.89 5.71 35.43
CA VAL A 187 9.86 6.51 36.09
C VAL A 187 9.27 7.49 35.07
N LEU A 188 8.51 6.99 34.10
CA LEU A 188 7.67 7.84 33.26
C LEU A 188 6.25 7.80 33.82
N GLY A 189 5.72 8.97 34.16
CA GLY A 189 4.32 9.11 34.54
C GLY A 189 3.41 9.08 33.31
N PRO A 190 2.13 8.70 33.46
CA PRO A 190 1.14 8.68 32.37
C PRO A 190 0.87 10.07 31.75
N ASN A 191 1.43 11.14 32.31
CA ASN A 191 1.25 12.52 31.88
C ASN A 191 2.50 13.16 31.29
N ASP A 192 3.60 12.41 31.18
CA ASP A 192 4.82 12.95 30.60
C ASP A 192 4.67 13.15 29.09
N VAL A 193 5.14 14.30 28.61
CA VAL A 193 5.14 14.63 27.17
C VAL A 193 6.49 14.24 26.60
N PHE A 194 6.47 13.46 25.52
CA PHE A 194 7.67 13.08 24.79
C PHE A 194 7.72 13.84 23.48
N PHE A 195 8.94 14.17 23.07
CA PHE A 195 9.21 14.64 21.73
C PHE A 195 9.80 13.47 20.94
N LEU A 196 9.09 13.04 19.90
CA LEU A 196 9.57 12.02 19.00
C LEU A 196 10.17 12.70 17.78
N LEU A 197 11.43 12.37 17.48
CA LEU A 197 12.11 12.81 16.26
C LEU A 197 12.32 11.60 15.35
N VAL A 198 11.64 11.61 14.20
CA VAL A 198 11.83 10.63 13.13
C VAL A 198 12.73 11.26 12.08
N SER A 199 13.95 10.75 11.94
CA SER A 199 14.85 11.15 10.86
C SER A 199 14.90 10.03 9.82
N TRP A 200 14.94 10.39 8.54
CA TRP A 200 15.16 9.43 7.47
C TRP A 200 16.21 9.94 6.50
N THR A 201 17.01 9.02 5.98
CA THR A 201 18.05 9.30 4.99
C THR A 201 17.80 8.45 3.76
N ASN A 202 17.66 9.09 2.60
CA ASN A 202 17.56 8.39 1.33
C ASN A 202 18.90 7.68 1.05
N LYS A 203 18.88 6.36 0.87
CA LYS A 203 20.08 5.54 0.62
C LYS A 203 20.74 5.87 -0.72
N ASN A 204 19.98 6.34 -1.71
CA ASN A 204 20.47 6.65 -3.05
C ASN A 204 21.05 8.06 -3.14
N THR A 205 20.38 9.05 -2.54
CA THR A 205 20.80 10.47 -2.64
C THR A 205 21.58 10.95 -1.43
N GLY A 206 21.56 10.24 -0.31
CA GLY A 206 22.12 10.69 0.97
C GLY A 206 21.36 11.84 1.62
N ALA A 207 20.27 12.32 0.99
CA ALA A 207 19.46 13.41 1.55
C ALA A 207 18.79 12.93 2.83
N SER A 208 18.98 13.70 3.91
CA SER A 208 18.35 13.45 5.19
C SER A 208 17.29 14.50 5.48
N ASP A 209 16.22 14.07 6.11
CA ASP A 209 15.13 14.92 6.55
C ASP A 209 14.62 14.41 7.90
N ASN A 210 13.99 15.28 8.65
CA ASN A 210 13.55 14.98 10.01
C ASN A 210 12.19 15.58 10.31
N LEU A 211 11.38 14.80 11.02
CA LEU A 211 10.04 15.16 11.44
C LEU A 211 9.92 14.92 12.93
N GLY A 212 9.64 16.00 13.64
CA GLY A 212 9.47 16.01 15.08
C GLY A 212 8.01 16.25 15.47
N GLY A 213 7.57 15.64 16.56
CA GLY A 213 6.26 15.92 17.13
C GLY A 213 6.18 15.55 18.60
N THR A 214 5.36 16.28 19.35
CA THR A 214 5.07 15.95 20.74
C THR A 214 3.91 14.96 20.80
N THR A 215 4.05 13.92 21.62
CA THR A 215 2.97 12.97 21.90
C THR A 215 2.91 12.67 23.39
N ARG A 216 1.69 12.42 23.87
CA ARG A 216 1.39 11.85 25.20
C ARG A 216 1.03 10.37 25.11
N GLU A 217 0.74 9.90 23.89
CA GLU A 217 0.32 8.54 23.65
C GLU A 217 1.55 7.65 23.48
N SER A 218 1.45 6.42 23.95
CA SER A 218 2.48 5.38 23.77
C SER A 218 2.63 4.91 22.32
N PHE A 219 1.81 5.43 21.41
CA PHE A 219 1.88 5.16 19.98
C PHE A 219 1.81 6.47 19.20
N LEU A 220 2.26 6.45 17.95
CA LEU A 220 2.08 7.57 17.04
C LEU A 220 1.87 7.05 15.62
N SER A 221 0.83 7.56 14.99
CA SER A 221 0.62 7.34 13.57
C SER A 221 1.50 8.30 12.77
N LEU A 222 2.24 7.81 11.77
CA LEU A 222 2.92 8.72 10.83
C LEU A 222 1.92 9.60 10.09
N GLY A 223 0.68 9.11 9.92
CA GLY A 223 -0.40 9.84 9.27
C GLY A 223 -0.77 11.14 9.99
N THR A 224 -0.57 11.24 11.31
CA THR A 224 -0.80 12.51 12.04
C THR A 224 0.36 13.48 11.87
N MET A 225 1.60 12.99 11.71
CA MET A 225 2.77 13.84 11.48
C MET A 225 2.90 14.32 10.03
N VAL A 226 2.60 13.47 9.05
CA VAL A 226 2.81 13.77 7.62
C VAL A 226 1.70 14.66 7.05
N ARG A 227 0.52 14.75 7.70
CA ARG A 227 -0.60 15.58 7.23
C ARG A 227 -0.27 17.08 7.10
N GLY A 228 0.83 17.54 7.70
CA GLY A 228 1.28 18.94 7.62
C GLY A 228 2.39 19.22 6.60
N SER A 229 3.03 18.20 6.02
CA SER A 229 4.09 18.39 5.03
C SER A 229 3.67 17.74 3.72
N ASN A 230 3.61 18.50 2.63
CA ASN A 230 3.23 18.05 1.27
C ASN A 230 4.21 17.04 0.65
N LYS A 231 4.87 16.20 1.45
CA LYS A 231 5.85 15.21 0.99
C LYS A 231 5.19 13.83 1.01
N GLU A 232 5.04 13.23 -0.17
CA GLU A 232 4.65 11.83 -0.34
C GLU A 232 5.80 10.89 0.05
N VAL A 233 6.25 10.96 1.30
CA VAL A 233 7.30 10.08 1.86
C VAL A 233 6.84 8.61 1.85
N TRP A 234 5.53 8.38 1.72
CA TRP A 234 4.91 7.06 1.74
C TRP A 234 5.34 6.13 0.60
N HIS A 235 5.25 6.57 -0.66
CA HIS A 235 5.60 5.75 -1.82
C HIS A 235 7.07 5.31 -1.77
N GLN A 236 7.90 6.19 -1.23
CA GLN A 236 9.33 6.04 -1.12
C GLN A 236 9.77 5.14 0.04
N ALA A 237 9.02 5.10 1.14
CA ALA A 237 9.24 4.18 2.25
C ALA A 237 9.09 2.70 1.84
N LYS A 238 8.16 2.41 0.91
CA LYS A 238 7.84 1.05 0.45
C LYS A 238 9.03 0.35 -0.23
N GLU A 239 9.89 1.09 -0.88
CA GLU A 239 11.00 0.54 -1.68
C GLU A 239 12.27 0.24 -0.87
N ASP A 240 12.22 0.32 0.47
CA ASP A 240 13.40 0.24 1.35
C ASP A 240 14.51 1.21 0.92
N SER A 241 14.14 2.31 0.27
CA SER A 241 15.08 3.32 -0.22
C SER A 241 15.55 4.28 0.88
N TYR A 242 15.05 4.12 2.11
CA TYR A 242 15.32 5.00 3.25
C TYR A 242 15.89 4.23 4.44
N ALA A 243 16.90 4.80 5.08
CA ALA A 243 17.34 4.43 6.41
C ALA A 243 16.61 5.32 7.41
N TRP A 244 15.84 4.74 8.32
CA TRP A 244 15.08 5.51 9.31
C TRP A 244 15.70 5.40 10.70
N TYR A 245 15.54 6.48 11.46
CA TYR A 245 16.03 6.66 12.80
C TYR A 245 14.93 7.30 13.63
N VAL A 246 14.56 6.66 14.75
CA VAL A 246 13.57 7.20 15.68
C VAL A 246 14.28 7.51 16.98
N GLN A 247 14.16 8.75 17.45
CA GLN A 247 14.72 9.21 18.71
C GLN A 247 13.61 9.72 19.61
N VAL A 248 13.57 9.21 20.85
CA VAL A 248 12.67 9.71 21.89
C VAL A 248 13.43 10.69 22.78
N ARG A 249 12.91 11.91 22.90
CA ARG A 249 13.46 12.97 23.75
C ARG A 249 12.45 13.37 24.82
N ARG A 250 12.96 13.75 25.98
CA ARG A 250 12.20 14.41 27.05
C ARG A 250 12.85 15.75 27.30
N GLY A 251 12.21 16.82 26.84
CA GLY A 251 12.87 18.12 26.70
C GLY A 251 14.06 18.01 25.75
N ASP A 252 15.22 18.52 26.18
CA ASP A 252 16.47 18.47 25.39
C ASP A 252 17.27 17.17 25.60
N GLN A 253 16.87 16.32 26.56
CA GLN A 253 17.59 15.10 26.86
C GLN A 253 17.09 13.95 25.98
N ALA A 254 18.01 13.37 25.20
CA ALA A 254 17.76 12.11 24.51
C ALA A 254 17.66 10.97 25.53
N LEU A 255 16.49 10.32 25.59
CA LEU A 255 16.28 9.17 26.50
C LEU A 255 16.81 7.88 25.88
N THR A 256 16.79 7.79 24.57
CA THR A 256 17.32 6.65 23.82
C THR A 256 18.71 7.00 23.27
N PRO A 257 19.70 6.08 23.37
CA PRO A 257 20.90 6.21 22.55
C PRO A 257 20.48 6.30 21.07
N GLN A 258 21.29 6.94 20.22
CA GLN A 258 21.07 6.90 18.77
C GLN A 258 21.02 5.43 18.35
N SER A 259 19.81 4.91 18.15
CA SER A 259 19.61 3.52 17.79
C SER A 259 20.22 3.29 16.42
N GLU A 260 20.95 2.19 16.29
CA GLU A 260 21.34 1.64 15.00
C GLU A 260 20.11 1.54 14.09
N THR A 261 20.33 1.83 12.81
CA THR A 261 19.36 1.82 11.71
C THR A 261 18.23 0.81 11.90
N TRP A 262 17.00 1.32 12.03
CA TRP A 262 15.81 0.46 12.09
C TRP A 262 15.63 -0.21 10.73
N LYS A 263 15.59 -1.54 10.71
CA LYS A 263 15.24 -2.32 9.51
C LYS A 263 13.75 -2.62 9.56
N PHE A 264 12.99 -2.06 8.63
CA PHE A 264 11.55 -2.31 8.54
C PHE A 264 11.33 -3.66 7.88
N PHE A 265 10.62 -4.54 8.57
CA PHE A 265 10.14 -5.78 7.99
C PHE A 265 8.72 -5.53 7.48
N TRP A 266 8.59 -5.51 6.15
CA TRP A 266 7.30 -5.50 5.46
C TRP A 266 6.88 -6.96 5.34
N HIS A 267 5.79 -7.34 6.02
CA HIS A 267 5.13 -8.64 5.85
C HIS A 267 3.99 -8.53 4.84
#